data_AF-A0A093HBC6-F1
#
_entry.id   AF-A0A093HBC6-F1
#
_cell.length_a   1.000
_cell.length_b   1.000
_cell.length_c   1.000
_cell.angle_alpha   90.00
_cell.angle_beta   90.00
_cell.angle_gamma   90.00
#
_symmetry.space_group_name_H-M   'P 1'
#
loop_
_entity.id
_entity.type
_entity.pdbx_description
1 polymer ?
#
loop_
_entity_poly.entity_id
_entity_poly.type
_entity_poly.pdbx_seq_one_letter_code
_entity_poly.pdbx_strand_id
1 'polypeptide(L)'
;WVQGPISNKIGFVNNHTVCYPCGNYILFLDTETKKKTVLECQTGQVGAFAVNGNSKVVAFSDRKLNPFIYIYTFPELNKLRELKGNVQLDYTLLAFSFTGPYLASYSSIPEFVLSVWNWQENILLCSESQPGVTATALSFNPMNWQQLCFVNESSLTIWDIERNNEEHYLKRNPVKFPDEQGSLPPHEDFFSPDPHSENPYYGPVMPISAIAGLV
;
A
#
# COMPACT_ATOMS: atom_id res chain seq x y z
N TRP A 1 20.67 9.33 24.22
CA TRP A 1 21.34 8.68 23.07
C TRP A 1 20.28 7.95 22.26
N VAL A 2 20.06 8.32 21.00
CA VAL A 2 19.05 7.72 20.11
C VAL A 2 19.78 7.11 18.91
N GLN A 3 20.35 5.92 19.11
CA GLN A 3 20.91 5.10 18.05
C GLN A 3 20.49 3.66 18.32
N GLY A 4 19.36 3.26 17.73
CA GLY A 4 18.85 1.90 17.70
C GLY A 4 18.98 1.31 16.30
N PRO A 5 18.62 0.02 16.12
CA PRO A 5 18.61 -0.61 14.81
C PRO A 5 17.73 0.19 13.85
N ILE A 6 18.30 0.56 12.71
CA ILE A 6 17.62 1.31 11.65
C ILE A 6 16.54 0.38 11.09
N SER A 7 15.27 0.79 11.17
CA SER A 7 14.21 0.05 10.50
C SER A 7 14.44 0.11 8.98
N ASN A 8 13.97 -0.90 8.24
CA ASN A 8 14.12 -0.95 6.78
C ASN A 8 13.39 0.20 6.03
N LYS A 9 12.78 1.16 6.75
CA LYS A 9 12.00 2.26 6.17
C LYS A 9 12.70 3.60 6.42
N ILE A 10 13.52 3.97 5.46
CA ILE A 10 14.21 5.26 5.35
C ILE A 10 13.57 6.03 4.18
N GLY A 11 13.39 7.34 4.31
CA GLY A 11 12.86 8.17 3.23
C GLY A 11 13.44 9.58 3.22
N PHE A 12 13.43 10.22 2.05
CA PHE A 12 13.79 11.63 1.90
C PHE A 12 12.53 12.49 2.07
N VAL A 13 12.54 13.40 3.04
CA VAL A 13 11.44 14.36 3.25
C VAL A 13 11.58 15.60 2.36
N ASN A 14 12.76 15.79 1.78
CA ASN A 14 13.11 16.76 0.74
C ASN A 14 14.46 16.33 0.12
N ASN A 15 15.07 17.16 -0.73
CA ASN A 15 16.30 16.80 -1.47
C ASN A 15 17.54 16.55 -0.60
N HIS A 16 17.61 17.12 0.62
CA HIS A 16 18.80 17.11 1.47
C HIS A 16 18.56 16.53 2.86
N THR A 17 17.36 16.05 3.18
CA THR A 17 17.02 15.56 4.52
C THR A 17 16.46 14.15 4.45
N VAL A 18 17.21 13.21 5.02
CA VAL A 18 16.80 11.82 5.21
C VAL A 18 16.09 11.70 6.54
N CYS A 19 15.03 10.91 6.60
CA CYS A 19 14.34 10.59 7.84
C CYS A 19 14.05 9.10 7.99
N TYR A 20 14.08 8.63 9.23
CA TYR A 20 13.90 7.23 9.58
C TYR A 20 13.47 7.09 11.06
N PRO A 21 12.65 6.08 11.40
CA PRO A 21 12.28 5.81 12.77
C PRO A 21 13.40 5.07 13.53
N CYS A 22 13.52 5.36 14.82
CA CYS A 22 14.50 4.79 15.73
C CYS A 22 13.89 4.73 17.15
N GLY A 23 13.31 3.58 17.51
CA GLY A 23 12.63 3.40 18.79
C GLY A 23 11.36 4.24 18.87
N ASN A 24 11.30 5.17 19.84
CA ASN A 24 10.20 6.12 20.01
C ASN A 24 10.43 7.46 19.30
N TYR A 25 11.48 7.58 18.48
CA TYR A 25 11.80 8.81 17.77
C TYR A 25 11.80 8.60 16.25
N ILE A 26 11.55 9.67 15.52
CA ILE A 26 11.86 9.81 14.10
C ILE A 26 13.00 10.81 14.00
N LEU A 27 14.10 10.37 13.40
CA LEU A 27 15.29 11.17 13.18
C LEU A 27 15.20 11.80 11.80
N PHE A 28 15.57 13.07 11.71
CA PHE A 28 15.75 13.80 10.47
C PHE A 28 17.20 14.26 10.40
N LEU A 29 17.93 13.80 9.40
CA LEU A 29 19.34 14.11 9.18
C LEU A 29 19.48 14.88 7.87
N ASP A 30 19.92 16.13 8.00
CA ASP A 30 20.36 16.91 6.85
C ASP A 30 21.71 16.35 6.35
N THR A 31 21.76 15.93 5.09
CA THR A 31 22.93 15.30 4.48
C THR A 31 24.05 16.28 4.20
N GLU A 32 23.74 17.57 4.04
CA GLU A 32 24.70 18.64 3.75
C GLU A 32 25.26 19.22 5.06
N THR A 33 24.37 19.70 5.94
CA THR A 33 24.77 20.38 7.19
C THR A 33 25.09 19.41 8.32
N LYS A 34 24.74 18.13 8.17
CA LYS A 34 24.80 17.09 9.23
C LYS A 34 23.97 17.41 10.47
N LYS A 35 23.12 18.43 10.41
CA LYS A 35 22.21 18.79 11.50
C LYS A 35 21.15 17.70 11.67
N LYS A 36 20.87 17.36 12.93
CA LYS A 36 19.84 16.40 13.30
C LYS A 36 18.68 17.11 13.97
N THR A 37 17.46 16.80 13.55
CA THR A 37 16.24 17.12 14.28
C THR A 37 15.51 15.82 14.63
N VAL A 38 14.70 15.86 15.68
CA VAL A 38 14.01 14.70 16.23
C VAL A 38 12.54 15.02 16.39
N LEU A 39 11.69 14.04 16.07
CA LEU A 39 10.28 14.03 16.42
C LEU A 39 10.04 12.85 17.36
N GLU A 40 9.47 13.10 18.52
CA GLU A 40 9.17 12.06 19.52
C GLU A 40 7.73 11.57 19.38
N CYS A 41 7.56 10.24 19.35
CA CYS A 41 6.28 9.58 19.53
C CYS A 41 5.96 9.50 21.03
N GLN A 42 5.05 10.35 21.49
CA GLN A 42 4.69 10.50 22.91
C GLN A 42 4.11 9.22 23.53
N THR A 43 3.53 8.36 22.71
CA THR A 43 2.86 7.13 23.15
C THR A 43 3.77 5.90 23.17
N GLY A 44 5.04 6.04 22.78
CA GLY A 44 6.04 4.98 22.85
C GLY A 44 6.65 4.66 21.49
N GLN A 45 6.75 3.38 21.15
CA GLN A 45 7.45 2.95 19.94
C GLN A 45 6.72 3.39 18.66
N VAL A 46 7.49 3.84 17.68
CA VAL A 46 7.00 4.09 16.32
C VAL A 46 6.72 2.74 15.63
N GLY A 47 5.50 2.57 15.13
CA GLY A 47 5.08 1.40 14.35
C GLY A 47 5.47 1.52 12.88
N ALA A 48 4.47 1.59 12.00
CA ALA A 48 4.70 1.85 10.59
C ALA A 48 5.14 3.30 10.34
N PHE A 49 5.85 3.51 9.24
CA PHE A 49 6.43 4.80 8.86
C PHE A 49 6.38 4.98 7.34
N ALA A 50 6.10 6.20 6.89
CA ALA A 50 6.12 6.61 5.49
C ALA A 50 6.47 8.10 5.34
N VAL A 51 6.98 8.47 4.17
CA VAL A 51 7.42 9.84 3.86
C VAL A 51 6.87 10.24 2.50
N ASN A 52 6.42 11.49 2.40
CA ASN A 52 6.14 12.13 1.11
C ASN A 52 7.02 13.38 0.97
N GLY A 53 8.06 13.27 0.15
CA GLY A 53 9.00 14.36 -0.09
C GLY A 53 8.41 15.50 -0.93
N ASN A 54 7.39 15.25 -1.75
CA ASN A 54 6.73 16.27 -2.56
C ASN A 54 5.93 17.25 -1.68
N SER A 55 5.17 16.70 -0.74
CA SER A 55 4.37 17.49 0.21
C SER A 55 5.12 17.83 1.50
N LYS A 56 6.37 17.36 1.65
CA LYS A 56 7.21 17.52 2.86
C LYS A 56 6.49 17.09 4.14
N VAL A 57 5.83 15.93 4.08
CA VAL A 57 5.13 15.33 5.23
C VAL A 57 5.67 13.95 5.56
N VAL A 58 5.53 13.59 6.82
CA VAL A 58 5.86 12.27 7.35
C VAL A 58 4.63 11.70 8.02
N ALA A 59 4.37 10.41 7.80
CA ALA A 59 3.35 9.65 8.50
C ALA A 59 3.99 8.55 9.33
N PHE A 60 3.48 8.33 10.53
CA PHE A 60 3.86 7.19 11.34
C PHE A 60 2.72 6.75 12.24
N SER A 61 2.67 5.47 12.59
CA SER A 61 1.74 4.98 13.61
C SER A 61 2.41 4.87 14.96
N ASP A 62 1.63 4.95 16.03
CA ASP A 62 2.08 4.46 17.33
C ASP A 62 1.80 2.97 17.52
N ARG A 63 2.41 2.40 18.55
CA ARG A 63 2.21 1.01 18.98
C ARG A 63 1.58 0.97 20.36
N LYS A 64 0.26 1.02 20.38
CA LYS A 64 -0.57 0.94 21.58
C LYS A 64 -1.90 0.28 21.24
N LEU A 65 -2.71 0.00 22.25
CA LEU A 65 -4.09 -0.42 22.02
C LEU A 65 -4.87 0.70 21.30
N ASN A 66 -5.52 0.36 20.20
CA ASN A 66 -6.19 1.28 19.28
C ASN A 66 -5.23 2.38 18.77
N PRO A 67 -4.23 2.00 17.95
CA PRO A 67 -3.22 2.93 17.49
C PRO A 67 -3.78 3.98 16.54
N PHE A 68 -3.09 5.11 16.45
CA PHE A 68 -3.38 6.19 15.51
C PHE A 68 -2.25 6.30 14.49
N ILE A 69 -2.59 6.82 13.31
CA ILE A 69 -1.60 7.27 12.33
C ILE A 69 -1.48 8.78 12.44
N TYR A 70 -0.29 9.26 12.75
CA TYR A 70 0.03 10.67 12.87
C TYR A 70 0.68 11.19 11.60
N ILE A 71 0.28 12.39 11.17
CA ILE A 71 0.89 13.08 10.03
C ILE A 71 1.45 14.41 10.47
N TYR A 72 2.72 14.63 10.17
CA TYR A 72 3.48 15.80 10.59
C TYR A 72 4.10 16.53 9.38
N THR A 73 4.18 17.86 9.46
CA THR A 73 4.95 18.66 8.50
C THR A 73 6.44 18.60 8.77
N PHE A 74 7.22 18.88 7.73
CA PHE A 74 8.63 19.19 7.84
C PHE A 74 8.92 20.52 7.12
N PRO A 75 9.75 21.42 7.67
CA PRO A 75 10.64 21.25 8.82
C PRO A 75 10.03 21.56 10.20
N GLU A 76 8.82 22.13 10.27
CA GLU A 76 8.28 22.67 11.53
C GLU A 76 7.90 21.57 12.53
N LEU A 77 7.72 20.32 12.09
CA LEU A 77 7.27 19.21 12.92
C LEU A 77 5.92 19.51 13.60
N ASN A 78 5.02 20.18 12.88
CA ASN A 78 3.66 20.41 13.33
C ASN A 78 2.79 19.21 12.97
N LYS A 79 2.00 18.75 13.95
CA LYS A 79 0.99 17.70 13.72
C LYS A 79 -0.15 18.26 12.87
N LEU A 80 -0.36 17.70 11.69
CA LEU A 80 -1.47 18.06 10.81
C LEU A 80 -2.73 17.28 11.13
N ARG A 81 -2.59 15.96 11.28
CA ARG A 81 -3.72 15.02 11.33
C ARG A 81 -3.41 13.80 12.20
N GLU A 82 -4.49 13.23 12.72
CA GLU A 82 -4.52 11.94 13.42
C GLU A 82 -5.60 11.10 12.77
N LEU A 83 -5.20 10.06 12.03
CA LEU A 83 -6.12 9.13 11.41
C LEU A 83 -6.37 7.97 12.37
N LYS A 84 -7.65 7.69 12.64
CA LYS A 84 -8.08 6.58 13.50
C LYS A 84 -8.86 5.57 12.68
N GLY A 85 -8.36 4.35 12.59
CA GLY A 85 -9.06 3.22 12.00
C GLY A 85 -9.61 2.23 13.03
N ASN A 86 -10.22 1.18 12.51
CA ASN A 86 -10.70 0.04 13.29
C ASN A 86 -9.58 -1.00 13.44
N VAL A 87 -8.45 -0.58 14.03
CA VAL A 87 -7.27 -1.42 14.27
C VAL A 87 -7.01 -1.48 15.76
N GLN A 88 -6.73 -2.66 16.30
CA GLN A 88 -6.56 -2.83 17.74
C GLN A 88 -5.11 -2.74 18.21
N LEU A 89 -4.14 -3.18 17.41
CA LEU A 89 -2.77 -3.41 17.92
C LEU A 89 -1.67 -2.67 17.18
N ASP A 90 -1.52 -2.86 15.87
CA ASP A 90 -0.40 -2.27 15.13
C ASP A 90 -0.72 -2.06 13.65
N TYR A 91 -0.07 -1.05 13.08
CA TYR A 91 0.06 -0.86 11.64
C TYR A 91 1.47 -1.30 11.23
N THR A 92 1.57 -2.12 10.20
CA THR A 92 2.85 -2.66 9.71
C THR A 92 3.37 -1.86 8.52
N LEU A 93 2.48 -1.41 7.64
CA LEU A 93 2.82 -0.65 6.45
C LEU A 93 2.03 0.66 6.34
N LEU A 94 2.71 1.68 5.83
CA LEU A 94 2.16 2.96 5.41
C LEU A 94 2.80 3.30 4.06
N ALA A 95 2.03 3.93 3.18
CA ALA A 95 2.52 4.43 1.90
C ALA A 95 1.74 5.68 1.50
N PHE A 96 2.43 6.73 1.08
CA PHE A 96 1.79 7.91 0.52
C PHE A 96 1.60 7.76 -0.99
N SER A 97 0.53 8.35 -1.52
CA SER A 97 0.44 8.60 -2.95
C SER A 97 1.42 9.68 -3.38
N PHE A 98 1.85 9.66 -4.65
CA PHE A 98 2.90 10.55 -5.14
C PHE A 98 2.44 12.03 -5.24
N THR A 99 1.25 12.28 -5.76
CA THR A 99 0.73 13.64 -6.05
C THR A 99 -0.53 14.02 -5.27
N GLY A 100 -1.16 13.08 -4.56
CA GLY A 100 -2.46 13.29 -3.92
C GLY A 100 -2.43 13.26 -2.39
N PRO A 101 -3.54 13.65 -1.74
CA PRO A 101 -3.72 13.59 -0.30
C PRO A 101 -4.09 12.17 0.17
N TYR A 102 -3.56 11.14 -0.49
CA TYR A 102 -3.90 9.76 -0.19
C TYR A 102 -2.79 9.05 0.57
N LEU A 103 -3.21 8.26 1.56
CA LEU A 103 -2.36 7.40 2.36
C LEU A 103 -2.97 6.01 2.35
N ALA A 104 -2.15 4.99 2.12
CA ALA A 104 -2.53 3.60 2.32
C ALA A 104 -1.88 3.10 3.60
N SER A 105 -2.62 2.29 4.35
CA SER A 105 -2.14 1.64 5.57
C SER A 105 -2.48 0.17 5.57
N TYR A 106 -1.62 -0.66 6.15
CA TYR A 106 -1.90 -2.06 6.40
C TYR A 106 -1.77 -2.38 7.89
N SER A 107 -2.78 -3.02 8.47
CA SER A 107 -2.76 -3.43 9.88
C SER A 107 -2.26 -4.85 10.08
N SER A 108 -1.83 -5.15 11.31
CA SER A 108 -1.45 -6.50 11.73
C SER A 108 -2.65 -7.28 12.30
N ILE A 109 -2.34 -8.31 13.08
CA ILE A 109 -3.28 -9.08 13.89
C ILE A 109 -4.06 -8.12 14.80
N PRO A 110 -5.38 -8.34 15.00
CA PRO A 110 -6.19 -9.41 14.39
C PRO A 110 -6.80 -9.07 13.03
N GLU A 111 -6.74 -7.82 12.56
CA GLU A 111 -7.61 -7.38 11.45
C GLU A 111 -7.04 -7.63 10.05
N PHE A 112 -5.72 -7.53 9.87
CA PHE A 112 -5.05 -7.67 8.57
C PHE A 112 -5.70 -6.84 7.45
N VAL A 113 -6.02 -5.58 7.74
CA VAL A 113 -6.82 -4.72 6.88
C VAL A 113 -5.92 -3.79 6.07
N LEU A 114 -6.11 -3.80 4.76
CA LEU A 114 -5.67 -2.74 3.86
C LEU A 114 -6.68 -1.60 3.92
N SER A 115 -6.23 -0.38 4.15
CA SER A 115 -7.09 0.82 4.19
C SER A 115 -6.51 1.93 3.34
N VAL A 116 -7.37 2.67 2.65
CA VAL A 116 -7.01 3.86 1.87
C VAL A 116 -7.72 5.07 2.46
N TRP A 117 -6.95 6.12 2.73
CA TRP A 117 -7.37 7.32 3.41
C TRP A 117 -7.22 8.53 2.50
N ASN A 118 -8.16 9.47 2.54
CA ASN A 118 -7.86 10.87 2.26
C ASN A 118 -7.40 11.50 3.56
N TRP A 119 -6.10 11.68 3.71
CA TRP A 119 -5.53 12.12 4.97
C TRP A 119 -5.75 13.61 5.24
N GLN A 120 -5.90 14.44 4.21
CA GLN A 120 -6.17 15.87 4.38
C GLN A 120 -7.58 16.11 4.94
N GLU A 121 -8.56 15.40 4.39
CA GLU A 121 -9.97 15.46 4.81
C GLU A 121 -10.25 14.59 6.05
N ASN A 122 -9.29 13.77 6.48
CA ASN A 122 -9.43 12.84 7.59
C ASN A 122 -10.55 11.80 7.39
N ILE A 123 -10.65 11.27 6.16
CA ILE A 123 -11.69 10.32 5.76
C ILE A 123 -11.07 8.98 5.37
N LEU A 124 -11.62 7.88 5.89
CA LEU A 124 -11.36 6.54 5.39
C LEU A 124 -12.18 6.33 4.12
N LEU A 125 -11.52 6.14 2.97
CA LEU A 125 -12.20 5.97 1.69
C LEU A 125 -12.72 4.55 1.52
N CYS A 126 -11.86 3.57 1.74
CA CYS A 126 -12.18 2.16 1.61
C CYS A 126 -11.21 1.28 2.40
N SER A 127 -11.64 0.06 2.70
CA SER A 127 -10.83 -0.92 3.39
C SER A 127 -11.21 -2.33 3.01
N GLU A 128 -10.22 -3.22 3.00
CA GLU A 128 -10.40 -4.64 2.67
C GLU A 128 -9.61 -5.50 3.65
N SER A 129 -10.28 -6.47 4.29
CA SER A 129 -9.63 -7.39 5.22
C SER A 129 -9.01 -8.57 4.48
N GLN A 130 -7.79 -8.93 4.86
CA GLN A 130 -7.07 -10.09 4.34
C GLN A 130 -6.53 -10.97 5.49
N PRO A 131 -7.40 -11.70 6.20
CA PRO A 131 -7.01 -12.48 7.37
C PRO A 131 -5.84 -13.43 7.08
N GLY A 132 -4.80 -13.37 7.92
CA GLY A 132 -3.64 -14.25 7.83
C GLY A 132 -2.61 -13.89 6.76
N VAL A 133 -2.82 -12.81 6.00
CA VAL A 133 -1.83 -12.35 5.01
C VAL A 133 -0.80 -11.45 5.69
N THR A 134 0.48 -11.73 5.52
CA THR A 134 1.56 -10.84 5.99
C THR A 134 2.11 -10.04 4.82
N ALA A 135 1.87 -8.74 4.82
CA ALA A 135 2.36 -7.84 3.79
C ALA A 135 3.83 -7.46 4.02
N THR A 136 4.63 -7.52 2.98
CA THR A 136 6.06 -7.14 2.99
C THR A 136 6.27 -5.75 2.41
N ALA A 137 5.48 -5.35 1.40
CA ALA A 137 5.55 -4.02 0.79
C ALA A 137 4.17 -3.50 0.35
N LEU A 138 4.05 -2.18 0.34
CA LEU A 138 2.86 -1.43 -0.04
C LEU A 138 3.30 -0.15 -0.76
N SER A 139 2.75 0.12 -1.95
CA SER A 139 3.06 1.35 -2.68
C SER A 139 1.91 1.76 -3.61
N PHE A 140 1.73 3.06 -3.82
CA PHE A 140 0.85 3.56 -4.86
C PHE A 140 1.55 3.53 -6.22
N ASN A 141 0.77 3.38 -7.28
CA ASN A 141 1.23 3.74 -8.62
C ASN A 141 1.46 5.27 -8.65
N PRO A 142 2.69 5.74 -8.97
CA PRO A 142 3.01 7.16 -8.96
C PRO A 142 2.20 8.01 -9.94
N MET A 143 1.70 7.40 -11.01
CA MET A 143 0.94 8.06 -12.08
C MET A 143 -0.57 8.00 -11.83
N ASN A 144 -1.03 7.02 -11.04
CA ASN A 144 -2.45 6.83 -10.77
C ASN A 144 -2.66 6.38 -9.32
N TRP A 145 -3.09 7.30 -8.46
CA TRP A 145 -3.36 6.98 -7.05
C TRP A 145 -4.46 5.93 -6.87
N GLN A 146 -5.30 5.69 -7.89
CA GLN A 146 -6.32 4.65 -7.85
C GLN A 146 -5.75 3.24 -8.03
N GLN A 147 -4.42 3.09 -8.13
CA GLN A 147 -3.78 1.78 -8.18
C GLN A 147 -2.76 1.65 -7.07
N LEU A 148 -2.80 0.51 -6.39
CA LEU A 148 -1.94 0.20 -5.26
C LEU A 148 -1.31 -1.18 -5.45
N CYS A 149 0.01 -1.26 -5.32
CA CYS A 149 0.74 -2.51 -5.27
C CYS A 149 0.82 -3.02 -3.84
N PHE A 150 0.43 -4.26 -3.64
CA PHE A 150 0.50 -4.98 -2.38
C PHE A 150 1.32 -6.26 -2.59
N VAL A 151 2.37 -6.42 -1.81
CA VAL A 151 3.29 -7.56 -1.90
C VAL A 151 3.28 -8.31 -0.58
N ASN A 152 3.16 -9.63 -0.67
CA ASN A 152 3.43 -10.55 0.44
C ASN A 152 4.57 -11.50 0.05
N GLU A 153 4.89 -12.48 0.89
CA GLU A 153 6.04 -13.38 0.66
C GLU A 153 5.95 -14.20 -0.63
N SER A 154 4.74 -14.50 -1.12
CA SER A 154 4.54 -15.43 -2.23
C SER A 154 3.79 -14.84 -3.43
N SER A 155 3.30 -13.61 -3.34
CA SER A 155 2.46 -13.01 -4.36
C SER A 155 2.53 -11.49 -4.39
N LEU A 156 2.21 -10.95 -5.55
CA LEU A 156 2.02 -9.53 -5.79
C LEU A 156 0.59 -9.33 -6.31
N THR A 157 -0.09 -8.35 -5.73
CA THR A 157 -1.47 -8.01 -6.05
C THR A 157 -1.54 -6.54 -6.38
N ILE A 158 -2.15 -6.22 -7.52
CA ILE A 158 -2.53 -4.85 -7.85
C ILE A 158 -3.97 -4.65 -7.39
N TRP A 159 -4.19 -3.61 -6.60
CA TRP A 159 -5.51 -3.19 -6.15
C TRP A 159 -5.93 -1.96 -6.93
N ASP A 160 -7.10 -2.04 -7.57
CA ASP A 160 -7.75 -0.86 -8.13
C ASP A 160 -8.70 -0.27 -7.07
N ILE A 161 -8.62 1.04 -6.88
CA ILE A 161 -9.51 1.83 -6.04
C ILE A 161 -10.56 2.41 -6.96
N GLU A 162 -11.66 1.69 -7.09
CA GLU A 162 -12.81 2.09 -7.88
C GLU A 162 -13.65 3.09 -7.06
N ARG A 163 -14.14 4.14 -7.74
CA ARG A 163 -14.94 5.20 -7.14
C ARG A 163 -16.31 5.24 -7.80
N ASN A 164 -17.36 5.15 -6.99
CA ASN A 164 -18.74 5.36 -7.41
C ASN A 164 -19.34 6.52 -6.59
N ASN A 165 -19.46 7.70 -7.21
CA ASN A 165 -19.84 8.95 -6.53
C ASN A 165 -18.91 9.30 -5.36
N GLU A 166 -19.37 9.10 -4.12
CA GLU A 166 -18.62 9.34 -2.88
C GLU A 166 -18.04 8.04 -2.29
N GLU A 167 -18.54 6.89 -2.72
CA GLU A 167 -18.11 5.59 -2.23
C GLU A 167 -16.87 5.11 -2.99
N HIS A 168 -15.95 4.47 -2.27
CA HIS A 168 -14.76 3.85 -2.83
C HIS A 168 -14.72 2.38 -2.41
N TYR A 169 -14.19 1.52 -3.28
CA TYR A 169 -13.97 0.11 -2.95
C TYR A 169 -12.69 -0.40 -3.59
N LEU A 170 -12.15 -1.46 -2.99
CA LEU A 170 -10.91 -2.09 -3.42
C LEU A 170 -11.23 -3.32 -4.26
N LYS A 171 -10.75 -3.34 -5.49
CA LYS A 171 -10.84 -4.46 -6.40
C LYS A 171 -9.49 -5.13 -6.56
N ARG A 172 -9.45 -6.44 -6.36
CA ARG A 172 -8.23 -7.23 -6.38
C ARG A 172 -7.90 -7.74 -7.78
N ASN A 173 -6.70 -7.42 -8.28
CA ASN A 173 -6.12 -8.00 -9.49
C ASN A 173 -4.81 -8.72 -9.14
N PRO A 174 -4.85 -10.04 -8.87
CA PRO A 174 -3.64 -10.80 -8.58
C PRO A 174 -2.73 -10.88 -9.82
N VAL A 175 -1.43 -10.67 -9.63
CA VAL A 175 -0.45 -10.81 -10.72
C VAL A 175 0.01 -12.26 -10.76
N LYS A 176 -0.15 -12.89 -11.93
CA LYS A 176 0.38 -14.22 -12.21
C LYS A 176 1.87 -14.10 -12.51
N PHE A 177 2.69 -14.78 -11.72
CA PHE A 177 4.11 -14.92 -12.03
C PHE A 177 4.31 -16.06 -13.03
N PRO A 178 5.34 -16.00 -13.88
CA PRO A 178 5.75 -17.15 -14.68
C PRO A 178 6.14 -18.31 -13.77
N ASP A 179 5.78 -19.53 -14.15
CA ASP A 179 6.26 -20.73 -13.47
C ASP A 179 7.78 -20.88 -13.66
N GLU A 180 8.45 -21.79 -12.93
CA GLU A 180 9.92 -21.99 -12.98
C GLU A 180 10.48 -22.24 -14.39
N GLN A 181 9.61 -22.59 -15.34
CA GLN A 181 9.91 -22.83 -16.77
C GLN A 181 9.74 -21.58 -17.65
N GLY A 182 9.40 -20.42 -17.07
CA GLY A 182 9.18 -19.16 -17.78
C GLY A 182 7.85 -19.05 -18.52
N SER A 183 6.99 -20.07 -18.42
CA SER A 183 5.63 -20.04 -18.96
C SER A 183 4.67 -19.37 -17.98
N LEU A 184 3.85 -18.44 -18.46
CA LEU A 184 2.64 -18.04 -17.73
C LEU A 184 1.65 -19.22 -17.77
N PRO A 185 0.94 -19.53 -16.68
CA PRO A 185 -0.15 -20.49 -16.74
C PRO A 185 -1.16 -19.99 -17.78
N PRO A 186 -1.74 -20.90 -18.59
CA PRO A 186 -2.56 -20.53 -19.74
C PRO A 186 -3.59 -19.49 -19.31
N HIS A 187 -3.53 -18.34 -19.99
CA HIS A 187 -4.57 -17.36 -19.88
C HIS A 187 -5.79 -17.98 -20.55
N GLU A 188 -6.79 -18.40 -19.77
CA GLU A 188 -8.14 -18.60 -20.32
C GLU A 188 -8.67 -17.21 -20.69
N ASP A 189 -8.11 -16.64 -21.76
CA ASP A 189 -8.81 -15.65 -22.53
C ASP A 189 -10.06 -16.34 -23.04
N PHE A 190 -11.23 -15.84 -22.62
CA PHE A 190 -12.52 -16.16 -23.23
C PHE A 190 -12.57 -15.90 -24.75
N PHE A 191 -11.47 -15.45 -25.36
CA PHE A 191 -11.34 -14.99 -26.73
C PHE A 191 -10.19 -15.65 -27.52
N SER A 192 -9.43 -16.59 -26.94
CA SER A 192 -8.32 -17.25 -27.65
C SER A 192 -8.72 -18.67 -28.04
N PRO A 193 -8.70 -19.05 -29.34
CA PRO A 193 -8.90 -20.43 -29.73
C PRO A 193 -7.73 -21.28 -29.21
N ASP A 194 -8.05 -22.45 -28.66
CA ASP A 194 -7.08 -23.44 -28.21
C ASP A 194 -6.07 -23.78 -29.33
N PRO A 195 -4.75 -23.68 -29.11
CA PRO A 195 -3.76 -24.00 -30.14
C PRO A 195 -3.61 -25.52 -30.38
N HIS A 196 -4.32 -26.35 -29.61
CA HIS A 196 -4.26 -27.81 -29.65
C HIS A 196 -5.55 -28.49 -30.14
N SER A 197 -6.36 -27.84 -30.99
CA SER A 197 -7.37 -28.56 -31.76
C SER A 197 -6.80 -29.00 -33.10
N GLU A 198 -6.42 -30.28 -33.21
CA GLU A 198 -6.28 -30.93 -34.52
C GLU A 198 -7.52 -30.63 -35.37
N ASN A 199 -7.30 -30.17 -36.61
CA ASN A 199 -8.33 -29.85 -37.59
C ASN A 199 -9.49 -30.85 -37.56
N PRO A 200 -10.69 -30.48 -37.07
CA PRO A 200 -11.85 -31.28 -37.35
C PRO A 200 -12.25 -31.02 -38.80
N TYR A 201 -12.45 -32.10 -39.56
CA TYR A 201 -12.96 -32.08 -40.94
C TYR A 201 -14.33 -31.36 -41.10
N TYR A 202 -14.91 -30.85 -40.01
CA TYR A 202 -16.21 -30.21 -39.91
C TYR A 202 -16.09 -28.76 -39.43
N GLY A 203 -15.48 -27.89 -40.24
CA GLY A 203 -15.59 -26.43 -40.10
C GLY A 203 -15.00 -25.81 -38.81
N PRO A 204 -15.08 -24.47 -38.68
CA PRO A 204 -14.54 -23.76 -37.52
C PRO A 204 -15.31 -24.09 -36.23
N VAL A 205 -14.57 -24.33 -35.14
CA VAL A 205 -15.15 -24.51 -33.80
C VAL A 205 -15.78 -23.18 -33.37
N MET A 206 -17.09 -23.18 -33.10
CA MET A 206 -17.76 -21.98 -32.62
C MET A 206 -17.41 -21.72 -31.14
N PRO A 207 -17.13 -20.46 -30.78
CA PRO A 207 -16.90 -20.09 -29.39
C PRO A 207 -18.17 -20.32 -28.57
N ILE A 208 -18.02 -20.63 -27.28
CA ILE A 208 -19.13 -20.93 -26.35
C ILE A 208 -20.13 -19.76 -26.28
N SER A 209 -19.66 -18.53 -26.51
CA SER A 209 -20.48 -17.31 -26.62
C SER A 209 -21.42 -17.27 -27.83
N ALA A 210 -21.16 -18.07 -28.88
CA ALA A 210 -22.06 -18.23 -30.03
C ALA A 210 -23.16 -19.28 -29.78
N ILE A 211 -23.07 -20.06 -28.70
CA ILE A 211 -24.09 -21.02 -28.25
C ILE A 211 -24.97 -20.33 -27.21
N ALA A 212 -25.59 -19.21 -27.59
CA ALA A 212 -26.57 -18.52 -26.76
C ALA A 212 -27.95 -18.60 -27.43
N GLY A 213 -28.74 -19.60 -27.02
CA GLY A 213 -30.15 -19.70 -27.40
C GLY A 213 -30.66 -21.12 -27.61
N LEU A 214 -30.79 -21.90 -26.52
CA LEU A 214 -31.77 -22.99 -26.41
C LEU A 214 -31.79 -23.56 -24.97
N VAL A 215 -32.45 -22.84 -24.05
CA VAL A 215 -33.36 -23.40 -23.03
C VAL A 215 -34.47 -22.38 -22.84
#